data_AF-A0A1D8AZ70-F1
#
_entry.id   AF-A0A1D8AZ70-F1
#
_cell.length_a   1.000
_cell.length_b   1.000
_cell.length_c   1.000
_cell.angle_alpha   90.00
_cell.angle_beta   90.00
_cell.angle_gamma   90.00
#
_symmetry.space_group_name_H-M   'P 1'
#
loop_
_entity.id
_entity.type
_entity.pdbx_description
1 polymer ?
#
loop_
_entity_poly.entity_id
_entity_poly.type
_entity_poly.pdbx_seq_one_letter_code
_entity_poly.pdbx_strand_id
1 'polypeptide(L)'
;MNEYIVLIQDNEKSAAVPESWDRFFQAARASGLFQGGSEIGRREIVGDPQTALSTKHVVGYMRFDAPDKSRLLDLLQLHPVVLAGGSIELCELPRS
;
A
#
# COMPACT_ATOMS: atom_id res chain seq x y z
N MET A 1 -7.12 -17.61 4.76
CA MET A 1 -6.47 -16.32 5.05
C MET A 1 -5.67 -16.01 3.81
N ASN A 2 -5.91 -14.87 3.19
CA ASN A 2 -5.29 -14.51 1.94
C ASN A 2 -4.28 -13.40 2.25
N GLU A 3 -3.13 -13.46 1.59
CA GLU A 3 -2.08 -12.47 1.75
C GLU A 3 -2.27 -11.42 0.66
N TYR A 4 -2.04 -10.16 1.02
CA TYR A 4 -2.19 -9.04 0.12
C TYR A 4 -0.98 -8.13 0.22
N ILE A 5 -0.58 -7.56 -0.92
CA ILE A 5 0.31 -6.41 -0.98
C ILE A 5 -0.48 -5.21 -1.51
N VAL A 6 -0.32 -4.08 -0.84
CA VAL A 6 -0.80 -2.79 -1.30
C VAL A 6 0.40 -2.01 -1.83
N LEU A 7 0.30 -1.51 -3.05
CA LEU A 7 1.29 -0.63 -3.68
C LEU A 7 0.76 0.80 -3.66
N ILE A 8 1.54 1.73 -3.11
CA ILE A 8 1.13 3.12 -2.90
C ILE A 8 1.60 3.96 -4.07
N GLN A 9 0.66 4.62 -4.76
CA GLN A 9 0.96 5.45 -5.93
C GLN A 9 1.23 6.91 -5.51
N ASP A 10 2.24 7.53 -6.11
CA ASP A 10 2.63 8.95 -5.95
C ASP A 10 1.74 9.84 -6.82
N ASN A 11 0.46 9.88 -6.49
CA ASN A 11 -0.55 10.59 -7.27
C ASN A 11 -1.62 11.28 -6.42
N GLU A 12 -1.29 11.61 -5.18
CA GLU A 12 -2.15 12.41 -4.31
C GLU A 12 -2.44 13.78 -4.94
N LYS A 13 -3.69 14.25 -4.80
CA LYS A 13 -4.11 15.57 -5.29
C LYS A 13 -3.88 16.69 -4.28
N SER A 14 -3.58 16.31 -3.03
CA SER A 14 -3.33 17.21 -1.91
C SER A 14 -2.31 16.58 -0.98
N ALA A 15 -1.60 17.39 -0.20
CA ALA A 15 -0.68 16.85 0.80
C ALA A 15 -1.46 16.09 1.87
N ALA A 16 -1.03 14.86 2.19
CA ALA A 16 -1.58 14.12 3.31
C ALA A 16 -1.25 14.86 4.63
N VAL A 17 -2.25 15.03 5.49
CA VAL A 17 -2.04 15.57 6.84
C VAL A 17 -1.29 14.51 7.67
N PRO A 18 -0.21 14.84 8.39
CA PRO A 18 0.56 13.87 9.18
C PRO A 18 -0.31 13.03 10.14
N GLU A 19 -1.30 13.66 10.78
CA GLU A 19 -2.24 13.00 11.70
C GLU A 19 -3.07 11.89 11.02
N SER A 20 -3.27 11.97 9.71
CA SER A 20 -3.99 10.95 8.94
C SER A 20 -3.24 9.61 8.96
N TRP A 21 -1.91 9.66 8.93
CA TRP A 21 -1.08 8.45 9.02
C TRP A 21 -1.20 7.79 10.38
N ASP A 22 -1.18 8.56 11.46
CA ASP A 22 -1.34 8.02 12.82
C ASP A 22 -2.69 7.31 13.00
N ARG A 23 -3.78 7.95 12.54
CA ARG A 23 -5.12 7.36 12.58
C ARG A 23 -5.20 6.08 11.77
N PHE A 24 -4.64 6.07 10.55
CA PHE A 24 -4.62 4.89 9.71
C PHE A 24 -3.83 3.76 10.36
N PHE A 25 -2.61 4.01 10.86
CA PHE A 25 -1.81 2.97 11.50
C PHE A 25 -2.43 2.45 12.80
N GLN A 26 -3.13 3.31 13.56
CA GLN A 26 -3.91 2.87 14.71
C GLN A 26 -5.02 1.89 14.29
N ALA A 27 -5.82 2.24 13.27
CA ALA A 27 -6.87 1.38 12.74
C ALA A 27 -6.30 0.07 12.16
N ALA A 28 -5.21 0.17 11.39
CA ALA A 28 -4.56 -0.97 10.75
C ALA A 28 -4.01 -1.97 11.79
N ARG A 29 -3.35 -1.48 12.85
CA ARG A 29 -2.90 -2.33 13.96
C ARG A 29 -4.08 -2.94 14.74
N ALA A 30 -5.09 -2.14 15.06
CA ALA A 30 -6.27 -2.61 15.78
C ALA A 30 -7.08 -3.67 15.00
N SER A 31 -7.02 -3.64 13.66
CA SER A 31 -7.69 -4.62 12.81
C SER A 31 -7.11 -6.03 12.90
N GLY A 32 -5.84 -6.16 13.29
CA GLY A 32 -5.07 -7.41 13.23
C GLY A 32 -4.68 -7.85 11.82
N LEU A 33 -5.04 -7.10 10.78
CA LEU A 33 -4.76 -7.45 9.37
C LEU A 33 -3.34 -7.04 8.95
N PHE A 34 -2.81 -5.96 9.52
CA PHE A 34 -1.56 -5.33 9.05
C PHE A 34 -0.30 -6.13 9.42
N GLN A 35 0.52 -6.46 8.42
CA GLN A 35 1.74 -7.25 8.54
C GLN A 35 3.03 -6.43 8.35
N GLY A 36 2.92 -5.11 8.22
CA GLY A 36 4.06 -4.21 8.01
C GLY A 36 4.07 -3.57 6.62
N GLY A 37 5.07 -2.73 6.38
CA GLY A 37 5.21 -1.95 5.15
C GLY A 37 6.36 -0.97 5.24
N SER A 38 6.68 -0.30 4.14
CA SER A 38 7.73 0.70 4.08
C SER A 38 7.53 1.64 2.89
N GLU A 39 8.11 2.83 2.98
CA GLU A 39 8.44 3.63 1.81
C GLU A 39 9.49 2.92 0.93
N ILE A 40 9.48 3.23 -0.37
CA ILE A 40 10.41 2.68 -1.36
C ILE A 40 11.43 3.77 -1.73
N GLY A 41 12.66 3.57 -1.31
CA GLY A 41 13.80 4.45 -1.59
C GLY A 41 14.38 4.28 -3.00
N ARG A 42 15.70 4.47 -3.10
CA ARG A 42 16.44 4.34 -4.36
C ARG A 42 16.23 2.96 -5.01
N ARG A 43 16.05 2.96 -6.34
CA ARG A 43 15.81 1.76 -7.15
C ARG A 43 17.04 1.47 -8.00
N GLU A 44 17.34 0.19 -8.14
CA GLU A 44 18.35 -0.33 -9.06
C GLU A 44 17.69 -1.41 -9.92
N ILE A 45 17.95 -1.42 -11.23
CA ILE A 45 17.45 -2.46 -12.14
C ILE A 45 18.54 -3.51 -12.28
N VAL A 46 18.21 -4.76 -11.97
CA VAL A 46 19.09 -5.92 -12.16
C VAL A 46 18.50 -6.80 -13.27
N GLY A 47 19.24 -7.00 -14.36
CA GLY A 47 18.76 -7.71 -15.55
C GLY A 47 18.90 -6.88 -16.83
N ASP A 48 17.88 -6.89 -17.69
CA ASP A 48 17.82 -6.08 -18.90
C ASP A 48 17.09 -4.73 -18.64
N PRO A 49 17.81 -3.60 -18.56
CA PRO A 49 17.19 -2.30 -18.33
C PRO A 49 16.46 -1.75 -19.56
N GLN A 50 16.67 -2.30 -20.76
CA GLN A 50 16.06 -1.76 -21.98
C GLN A 50 14.57 -2.08 -22.08
N THR A 51 14.17 -3.23 -21.54
CA THR A 51 12.78 -3.71 -21.57
C THR A 51 12.05 -3.53 -20.24
N ALA A 52 12.77 -3.17 -19.18
CA ALA A 52 12.19 -2.96 -17.86
C ALA A 52 11.22 -1.78 -17.83
N LEU A 53 10.02 -2.01 -17.28
CA LEU A 53 9.05 -0.96 -17.01
C LEU A 53 9.33 -0.30 -15.65
N SER A 54 9.18 1.02 -15.61
CA SER A 54 9.45 1.81 -14.42
C SER A 54 8.36 1.67 -13.36
N THR A 55 8.77 1.43 -12.11
CA THR A 55 7.93 1.47 -10.90
C THR A 55 8.14 2.76 -10.11
N LYS A 56 8.66 3.82 -10.74
CA LYS A 56 8.95 5.10 -10.05
C LYS A 56 7.72 5.72 -9.38
N HIS A 57 6.55 5.52 -9.96
CA HIS A 57 5.28 6.03 -9.45
C HIS A 57 4.79 5.28 -8.20
N VAL A 58 5.37 4.11 -7.86
CA VAL A 58 5.02 3.37 -6.64
C VAL A 58 6.00 3.75 -5.54
N VAL A 59 5.57 4.53 -4.54
CA VAL A 59 6.44 5.12 -3.50
C VAL A 59 6.44 4.40 -2.17
N GLY A 60 5.58 3.39 -2.00
CA GLY A 60 5.53 2.60 -0.78
C GLY A 60 4.77 1.30 -0.98
N TYR A 61 4.89 0.41 0.00
CA TYR A 61 4.10 -0.81 0.05
C TYR A 61 3.64 -1.15 1.46
N MET A 62 2.57 -1.91 1.55
CA MET A 62 2.07 -2.48 2.80
C MET A 62 1.62 -3.92 2.59
N ARG A 63 1.76 -4.77 3.61
CA ARG A 63 1.31 -6.17 3.60
C ARG A 63 0.15 -6.35 4.56
N PHE A 64 -0.81 -7.17 4.15
CA PHE A 64 -1.98 -7.51 4.95
C PHE A 64 -2.32 -8.99 4.83
N ASP A 65 -2.79 -9.55 5.94
CA ASP A 65 -3.39 -10.87 5.99
C ASP A 65 -4.86 -10.70 6.30
N ALA A 66 -5.72 -11.09 5.36
CA ALA A 66 -7.16 -10.94 5.52
C ALA A 66 -7.88 -12.27 5.23
N PRO A 67 -8.69 -12.79 6.17
CA PRO A 67 -9.60 -13.89 5.89
C PRO A 67 -10.77 -13.46 5.01
N ASP A 68 -11.07 -12.16 4.99
CA ASP A 68 -12.15 -11.54 4.24
C ASP A 68 -11.64 -10.25 3.59
N LYS A 69 -11.66 -10.22 2.26
CA LYS A 69 -11.21 -9.08 1.45
C LYS A 69 -12.03 -7.81 1.74
N SER A 70 -13.31 -7.93 2.10
CA SER A 70 -14.18 -6.78 2.35
C SER A 70 -13.68 -5.94 3.53
N ARG A 71 -13.31 -6.58 4.64
CA ARG A 71 -12.75 -5.91 5.82
C ARG A 71 -11.44 -5.17 5.52
N LEU A 72 -10.62 -5.72 4.63
CA LEU A 72 -9.41 -5.04 4.17
C LEU A 72 -9.77 -3.82 3.31
N LEU A 73 -10.71 -3.94 2.38
CA LEU A 73 -11.16 -2.82 1.56
C LEU A 73 -11.72 -1.67 2.41
N ASP A 74 -12.50 -1.98 3.45
CA ASP A 74 -13.03 -0.99 4.39
C ASP A 74 -11.92 -0.25 5.13
N LEU A 75 -10.92 -0.98 5.64
CA LEU A 75 -9.74 -0.39 6.28
C LEU A 75 -8.98 0.52 5.31
N LEU A 76 -8.82 0.10 4.06
CA LEU A 76 -8.08 0.85 3.05
C LEU A 76 -8.76 2.15 2.60
N GLN A 77 -10.07 2.33 2.84
CA GLN A 77 -10.73 3.62 2.65
C GLN A 77 -10.20 4.71 3.60
N LEU A 78 -9.55 4.32 4.71
CA LEU A 78 -8.93 5.24 5.65
C LEU A 78 -7.46 5.56 5.27
N HIS A 79 -6.94 4.98 4.19
CA HIS A 79 -5.54 5.18 3.80
C HIS A 79 -5.28 6.64 3.42
N PRO A 80 -4.26 7.32 3.96
CA PRO A 80 -4.07 8.76 3.75
C PRO A 80 -3.94 9.18 2.29
N VAL A 81 -3.29 8.36 1.45
CA VAL A 81 -3.19 8.58 -0.01
C VAL A 81 -4.56 8.53 -0.69
N VAL A 82 -5.43 7.61 -0.28
CA VAL A 82 -6.81 7.52 -0.81
C VAL A 82 -7.60 8.76 -0.38
N LEU A 83 -7.52 9.15 0.88
CA LEU A 83 -8.17 10.35 1.41
C LEU A 83 -7.67 11.64 0.74
N ALA A 84 -6.40 11.68 0.34
CA ALA A 84 -5.79 12.80 -0.37
C ALA A 84 -6.11 12.81 -1.88
N GLY A 85 -6.95 11.90 -2.36
CA GLY A 85 -7.40 11.82 -3.75
C GLY A 85 -6.44 11.08 -4.69
N GLY A 86 -5.44 10.41 -4.14
CA GLY A 86 -4.56 9.47 -4.84
C GLY A 86 -5.14 8.06 -4.86
N SER A 87 -4.28 7.10 -5.18
CA SER A 87 -4.67 5.70 -5.35
C SER A 87 -3.66 4.74 -4.73
N ILE A 88 -4.16 3.57 -4.37
CA ILE A 88 -3.36 2.41 -4.00
C ILE A 88 -3.82 1.22 -4.83
N GLU A 89 -2.91 0.32 -5.15
CA GLU A 89 -3.22 -0.92 -5.86
C GLU A 89 -3.20 -2.08 -4.88
N LEU A 90 -4.28 -2.85 -4.80
CA LEU A 90 -4.39 -4.03 -3.94
C LEU A 90 -4.19 -5.30 -4.78
N CYS A 91 -3.10 -6.01 -4.53
CA CYS A 91 -2.78 -7.27 -5.19
C CYS A 91 -2.92 -8.43 -4.20
N GLU A 92 -3.62 -9.48 -4.61
CA GLU A 92 -3.63 -10.75 -3.89
C GLU A 92 -2.33 -11.52 -4.15
N LEU A 93 -1.75 -12.09 -3.10
CA LEU A 93 -0.54 -12.90 -3.16
C LEU A 93 -0.93 -14.38 -3.11
N PRO A 94 -0.72 -15.15 -4.19
CA PRO A 94 -0.99 -16.57 -4.21
C PRO A 94 -0.12 -17.31 -3.19
N ARG A 95 -0.74 -18.22 -2.43
CA ARG A 95 -0.02 -19.18 -1.60
C ARG A 95 0.41 -20.34 -2.49
N SER A 96 1.71 -20.46 -2.76
CA SER A 96 2.33 -21.63 -3.40
C SER A 96 2.59 -22.74 -2.40
#